data_AF-A0A941SMA9-F1
#
_entry.id   AF-A0A941SMA9-F1
#
_cell.length_a   1.000
_cell.length_b   1.000
_cell.length_c   1.000
_cell.angle_alpha   90.00
_cell.angle_beta   90.00
_cell.angle_gamma   90.00
#
_symmetry.space_group_name_H-M   'P 1'
#
loop_
_entity.id
_entity.type
_entity.pdbx_description
1 polymer ?
#
loop_
_entity_poly.entity_id
_entity_poly.type
_entity_poly.pdbx_seq_one_letter_code
_entity_poly.pdbx_strand_id
1 'polypeptide(L)' 'MPLTAQDVVDQFHQFLQKTQIKPPYILVGHSMGGLYMLLYARELPGEIAGLLLMDASSAVGPTPFPKQSKEVLKHLGNP' A
#
# COMPACT_ATOMS: atom_id res chain seq x y z
N MET A 1 -5.58 23.15 12.55
CA MET A 1 -5.42 21.80 13.14
C MET A 1 -4.40 21.05 12.31
N PRO A 2 -3.43 20.32 12.91
CA PRO A 2 -2.48 19.51 12.14
C PRO A 2 -3.19 18.31 11.48
N LEU A 3 -2.82 17.98 10.24
CA LEU A 3 -3.29 16.78 9.55
C LEU A 3 -2.39 15.60 9.94
N THR A 4 -2.97 14.57 10.56
CA THR A 4 -2.24 13.36 10.95
C THR A 4 -2.37 12.27 9.87
N ALA A 5 -1.52 11.25 9.93
CA ALA A 5 -1.65 10.08 9.05
C ALA A 5 -2.96 9.31 9.30
N GLN A 6 -3.44 9.29 10.54
CA GLN A 6 -4.72 8.67 10.89
C GLN A 6 -5.88 9.39 10.21
N ASP A 7 -5.88 10.73 10.23
CA ASP A 7 -6.94 11.52 9.59
C ASP A 7 -7.05 11.20 8.09
N VAL A 8 -5.91 10.92 7.42
CA VAL A 8 -5.89 10.54 5.99
C VAL A 8 -6.45 9.14 5.79
N VAL A 9 -6.05 8.17 6.61
CA VAL A 9 -6.53 6.77 6.56
C VAL A 9 -8.04 6.69 6.80
N ASP A 10 -8.55 7.40 7.81
CA ASP A 10 -9.96 7.42 8.17
C ASP A 10 -10.81 8.04 7.05
N GLN A 11 -10.37 9.17 6.51
CA GLN A 11 -11.06 9.82 5.38
C GLN A 11 -11.04 8.93 4.13
N PHE A 12 -9.93 8.24 3.88
CA PHE A 12 -9.83 7.31 2.75
C PHE A 12 -10.77 6.11 2.92
N HIS A 13 -10.86 5.52 4.12
CA HIS A 13 -11.81 4.43 4.39
C HIS A 13 -13.27 4.89 4.20
N GLN A 14 -13.61 6.07 4.73
CA GLN A 14 -14.94 6.64 4.55
C GLN A 14 -15.27 6.90 3.08
N PHE A 15 -14.29 7.34 2.29
CA PHE A 15 -14.47 7.53 0.85
C PHE A 15 -14.81 6.21 0.14
N LEU A 16 -14.09 5.13 0.44
CA LEU A 16 -14.37 3.80 -0.13
C LEU A 16 -15.77 3.31 0.23
N GLN A 17 -16.19 3.48 1.49
CA GLN A 17 -17.54 3.13 1.95
C GLN A 17 -18.63 3.94 1.22
N LYS A 18 -18.45 5.26 1.11
CA LYS A 18 -19.40 6.15 0.43
C LYS A 18 -19.53 5.86 -1.06
N THR A 19 -18.44 5.44 -1.69
CA THR A 19 -18.42 5.04 -3.10
C THR A 19 -18.81 3.59 -3.33
N GLN A 20 -19.14 2.85 -2.26
CA GLN A 20 -19.57 1.45 -2.29
C GLN A 20 -18.55 0.51 -2.98
N ILE A 21 -17.27 0.88 -2.96
CA ILE A 21 -16.20 0.02 -3.46
C ILE A 21 -15.98 -1.06 -2.40
N LYS A 22 -16.18 -2.31 -2.78
CA LYS A 22 -16.11 -3.44 -1.85
C LYS A 22 -14.69 -4.02 -1.77
N PRO A 23 -14.25 -4.50 -0.59
CA PRO A 23 -13.00 -5.23 -0.45
C PRO A 23 -13.05 -6.61 -1.15
N PRO A 24 -11.89 -7.25 -1.40
CA PRO A 24 -10.56 -6.84 -0.95
C PRO A 24 -9.87 -5.84 -1.90
N TYR A 25 -9.10 -4.92 -1.35
CA TYR A 25 -8.41 -3.85 -2.08
C TYR A 25 -6.97 -4.21 -2.43
N ILE A 26 -6.49 -3.72 -3.57
CA ILE A 26 -5.06 -3.60 -3.86
C ILE A 26 -4.69 -2.14 -3.64
N LEU A 27 -3.84 -1.90 -2.64
CA LEU A 27 -3.38 -0.55 -2.31
C LEU A 27 -2.11 -0.23 -3.10
N VAL A 28 -2.00 1.01 -3.57
CA VAL A 28 -0.80 1.52 -4.25
C VAL A 28 -0.35 2.79 -3.54
N GLY A 29 0.85 2.76 -2.95
CA GLY A 29 1.47 3.90 -2.28
C GLY A 29 2.63 4.45 -3.09
N HIS A 30 2.64 5.75 -3.39
CA HIS A 30 3.76 6.46 -4.00
C HIS A 30 4.19 7.63 -3.12
N SER A 31 5.51 7.88 -3.00
CA SER A 31 6.07 8.89 -2.09
C SER A 31 5.45 8.78 -0.68
N MET A 32 5.00 9.87 -0.06
CA MET A 32 4.32 9.86 1.24
C MET A 32 3.07 8.97 1.31
N GLY A 33 2.43 8.70 0.16
CA GLY A 33 1.31 7.76 0.08
C GLY A 33 1.66 6.36 0.57
N GLY A 34 2.93 5.96 0.50
CA GLY A 34 3.42 4.71 1.09
C GLY A 34 3.15 4.61 2.59
N LEU A 35 3.37 5.69 3.34
CA LEU A 35 3.13 5.72 4.79
C LEU A 35 1.65 5.52 5.11
N TYR A 36 0.76 6.16 4.35
CA TYR A 36 -0.69 6.04 4.55
C TYR A 36 -1.19 4.64 4.17
N MET A 37 -0.75 4.10 3.03
CA MET A 37 -1.16 2.76 2.59
C MET A 37 -0.62 1.66 3.51
N LEU A 38 0.58 1.83 4.05
CA LEU A 38 1.12 0.93 5.08
C LEU A 38 0.29 0.97 6.37
N LEU A 39 -0.10 2.16 6.83
CA LEU A 39 -0.95 2.30 8.02
C LEU A 39 -2.33 1.67 7.78
N TYR A 40 -2.97 2.01 6.65
CA TYR A 40 -4.28 1.45 6.28
C TYR A 40 -4.26 -0.07 6.23
N ALA A 41 -3.25 -0.66 5.56
CA ALA A 41 -3.11 -2.11 5.47
C ALA A 41 -2.87 -2.78 6.83
N ARG A 42 -2.21 -2.09 7.77
CA ARG A 42 -1.99 -2.58 9.13
C ARG A 42 -3.28 -2.59 9.95
N GLU A 43 -4.13 -1.59 9.79
CA GLU A 43 -5.36 -1.43 10.57
C GLU A 43 -6.51 -2.28 10.05
N LEU A 44 -6.57 -2.51 8.73
CA LEU A 44 -7.66 -3.23 8.07
C LEU A 44 -7.16 -4.43 7.24
N PRO A 45 -6.35 -5.36 7.81
CA PRO A 45 -5.69 -6.40 7.03
C PRO A 45 -6.66 -7.38 6.34
N GLY A 46 -7.87 -7.57 6.90
CA GLY A 46 -8.92 -8.41 6.30
C GLY A 46 -9.56 -7.81 5.04
N GLU A 47 -9.35 -6.51 4.79
CA GLU A 47 -9.88 -5.81 3.62
C GLU A 47 -8.85 -5.71 2.48
N ILE A 48 -7.62 -6.20 2.66
CA ILE A 48 -6.51 -5.98 1.71
C ILE A 48 -6.09 -7.29 1.03
N ALA A 49 -6.15 -7.31 -0.30
CA ALA A 49 -5.61 -8.39 -1.12
C ALA A 49 -4.12 -8.20 -1.45
N GLY A 50 -3.63 -6.95 -1.43
CA GLY A 50 -2.23 -6.66 -1.70
C GLY A 50 -1.86 -5.19 -1.51
N LEU A 51 -0.55 -4.94 -1.39
CA LEU A 51 0.03 -3.60 -1.27
C LEU A 51 1.24 -3.47 -2.20
N LEU A 52 1.23 -2.45 -3.05
CA LEU A 52 2.33 -2.08 -3.93
C LEU A 52 2.91 -0.73 -3.48
N LEU A 53 4.23 -0.66 -3.31
CA LEU A 53 4.95 0.56 -2.96
C LEU A 53 5.86 0.96 -4.12
N MET A 54 5.61 2.13 -4.71
CA MET A 54 6.39 2.67 -5.83
C MET A 54 7.13 3.92 -5.35
N ASP A 55 8.46 3.83 -5.23
CA ASP A 55 9.31 4.92 -4.72
C ASP A 55 8.71 5.63 -3.50
N ALA A 56 8.26 4.81 -2.54
CA ALA A 56 7.39 5.25 -1.48
C ALA A 56 8.16 5.47 -0.17
N SER A 57 7.71 6.46 0.59
CA SER A 57 8.14 6.67 1.97
C SER A 57 7.65 5.50 2.83
N SER A 58 8.52 5.01 3.71
CA SER A 58 8.28 3.86 4.57
C SER A 58 8.74 4.18 5.98
N ALA A 59 7.96 3.78 6.99
CA ALA A 59 8.33 3.93 8.40
C ALA A 59 9.44 2.94 8.81
N VAL A 60 9.64 1.89 8.01
CA VAL A 60 10.78 0.99 8.11
C VAL A 60 11.87 1.58 7.21
N GLY A 61 13.05 1.88 7.76
CA GLY A 61 14.25 2.21 6.96
C GLY A 61 14.45 1.16 5.86
N PRO A 62 15.20 1.46 4.78
CA PRO A 62 15.16 0.72 3.51
C PRO A 62 15.03 -0.77 3.77
N THR A 63 13.81 -1.30 3.56
CA THR A 63 13.60 -2.74 3.58
C THR A 63 14.52 -3.24 2.48
N PRO A 64 15.47 -4.16 2.77
CA PRO A 64 16.16 -4.82 1.69
C PRO A 64 15.05 -5.39 0.83
N PHE A 65 14.92 -4.92 -0.42
CA PHE A 65 14.02 -5.53 -1.38
C PHE A 65 14.23 -7.04 -1.23
N PRO A 66 13.21 -7.83 -0.87
CA PRO A 66 13.38 -9.28 -0.83
C PRO A 66 13.96 -9.62 -2.20
N LYS A 67 15.19 -10.15 -2.21
CA LYS A 67 15.91 -10.47 -3.44
C LYS A 67 14.90 -11.16 -4.32
N GLN A 68 14.53 -10.55 -5.45
CA GLN A 68 13.57 -11.13 -6.36
C GLN A 68 14.00 -12.58 -6.56
N SER A 69 13.13 -13.52 -6.20
CA SER A 69 13.45 -14.93 -6.36
C SER A 69 13.73 -15.12 -7.85
N LYS A 70 14.82 -15.87 -8.16
CA LYS A 70 15.24 -16.13 -9.54
C LYS A 70 14.11 -16.72 -10.42
N GLU A 71 13.03 -17.18 -9.81
CA GLU A 71 11.80 -17.67 -10.43
C GLU A 71 11.01 -16.58 -11.18
N VAL A 72 10.86 -15.38 -10.61
CA VAL A 72 10.09 -14.28 -11.24
C VAL A 72 10.83 -13.72 -12.45
N LEU A 73 12.17 -13.67 -12.39
CA LEU A 73 13.01 -13.18 -13.48
C LEU A 73 13.01 -14.10 -14.70
N LYS A 74 12.66 -15.39 -14.57
CA LYS A 74 12.59 -16.32 -15.71
C LYS A 74 11.45 -16.01 -16.68
N HIS A 75 10.40 -15.34 -16.23
CA HIS A 75 9.22 -15.02 -17.05
C HIS A 75 9.26 -13.61 -17.65
N LEU A 76 10.27 -12.81 -17.33
CA LEU A 76 10.46 -11.44 -17.84
C LEU A 76 11.54 -11.33 -18.93
N GLY A 77 12.01 -12.48 -19.44
CA GLY A 77 12.95 -12.54 -20.55
C GLY A 77 12.30 -12.21 -21.89
N ASN A 78 12.27 -10.92 -22.23
CA ASN A 78 12.31 -10.25 -23.55
C ASN A 78 11.32 -10.65 -24.68
N PRO A 79 10.81 -9.70 -25.48
CA PRO A 79 10.35 -9.98 -26.84
C PRO A 79 11.51 -10.42 -27.76
#